data_AF-A0A6N4RAU9-F1
#
_entry.id   AF-A0A6N4RAU9-F1
#
_cell.length_a   1.000
_cell.length_b   1.000
_cell.length_c   1.000
_cell.angle_alpha   90.00
_cell.angle_beta   90.00
_cell.angle_gamma   90.00
#
_symmetry.space_group_name_H-M   'P 1'
#
loop_
_entity.id
_entity.type
_entity.pdbx_description
1 polymer ?
#
loop_
_entity_poly.entity_id
_entity_poly.type
_entity_poly.pdbx_seq_one_letter_code
_entity_poly.pdbx_strand_id
1 'polypeptide(L)'
;MAEVAVVVTSRQQLATRLANWPDNEGEQSWGLVFCGGVPTASELMAMREASRLVDRLVCVRLFDRERPVAPQFDEVLRGAGVDLVWVPKDVDGPARVDLGVDELGEEGATLLLQAVMHVMPLLVVVPRNGLSLVRACRNIQASFGDSFSLRIVGESS
;
A
#
# COMPACT_ATOMS: atom_id res chain seq x y z
N MET A 1 -20.44 -16.00 5.49
CA MET A 1 -20.37 -14.52 5.49
C MET A 1 -19.00 -14.15 4.96
N ALA A 2 -18.91 -13.34 3.90
CA ALA A 2 -17.62 -12.88 3.41
C ALA A 2 -17.05 -11.90 4.45
N GLU A 3 -15.86 -12.19 4.97
CA GLU A 3 -15.20 -11.35 5.96
C GLU A 3 -14.61 -10.12 5.25
N VAL A 4 -14.98 -8.94 5.76
CA VAL A 4 -14.59 -7.63 5.23
C VAL A 4 -13.09 -7.40 5.45
N ALA A 5 -12.41 -6.64 4.57
CA ALA A 5 -10.99 -6.31 4.78
C ALA A 5 -10.80 -5.57 6.11
N VAL A 6 -9.74 -5.91 6.85
CA VAL A 6 -9.47 -5.27 8.14
C VAL A 6 -8.99 -3.84 7.88
N VAL A 7 -9.67 -2.85 8.45
CA VAL A 7 -9.26 -1.44 8.33
C VAL A 7 -8.52 -0.99 9.58
N VAL A 8 -7.32 -0.44 9.42
CA VAL A 8 -6.52 0.18 10.48
C VAL A 8 -6.21 1.62 10.16
N THR A 9 -6.05 2.45 11.19
CA THR A 9 -5.93 3.91 11.03
C THR A 9 -4.68 4.54 11.61
N SER A 10 -3.94 3.79 12.44
CA SER A 10 -2.66 4.24 12.99
C SER A 10 -1.54 3.27 12.64
N ARG A 11 -0.31 3.78 12.67
CA ARG A 11 0.91 3.00 12.47
C ARG A 11 1.04 1.86 13.48
N GLN A 12 0.66 2.12 14.74
CA GLN A 12 0.65 1.09 15.79
C GLN A 12 -0.36 -0.02 15.47
N GLN A 13 -1.58 0.32 15.03
CA GLN A 13 -2.58 -0.67 14.65
C GLN A 13 -2.10 -1.53 13.47
N LEU A 14 -1.45 -0.92 12.47
CA LEU A 14 -0.83 -1.64 11.36
C LEU A 14 0.21 -2.65 11.87
N ALA A 15 1.19 -2.19 12.65
CA ALA A 15 2.24 -3.05 13.18
C ALA A 15 1.68 -4.19 14.05
N THR A 16 0.72 -3.90 14.92
CA THR A 16 0.06 -4.91 15.77
C THR A 16 -0.72 -5.94 14.95
N ARG A 17 -1.39 -5.52 13.85
CA ARG A 17 -2.10 -6.45 12.98
C ARG A 17 -1.14 -7.35 12.22
N LEU A 18 -0.07 -6.80 11.66
CA LEU A 18 0.95 -7.58 10.96
C LEU A 18 1.62 -8.61 11.88
N ALA A 19 1.99 -8.21 13.10
CA ALA A 19 2.65 -9.10 14.06
C ALA A 19 1.75 -10.24 14.56
N ASN A 20 0.45 -9.98 14.68
CA ASN A 20 -0.53 -10.95 15.18
C ASN A 20 -1.42 -11.53 14.08
N TRP A 21 -0.96 -11.50 12.82
CA TRP A 21 -1.78 -11.99 11.72
C TRP A 21 -2.07 -13.49 11.90
N PRO A 22 -3.32 -13.94 11.67
CA PRO A 22 -3.64 -15.36 11.73
C PRO A 22 -2.75 -16.17 10.78
N ASP A 23 -2.37 -17.37 11.19
CA ASP A 23 -1.53 -18.30 10.41
C ASP A 23 -0.10 -17.82 10.17
N ASN A 24 0.45 -16.93 11.01
CA ASN A 24 1.86 -16.52 10.97
C ASN A 24 2.84 -17.64 11.43
N GLU A 25 2.48 -18.89 11.17
CA GLU A 25 3.25 -20.09 11.50
C GLU A 25 4.33 -20.42 10.44
N GLY A 26 4.44 -19.59 9.38
CA GLY A 26 5.48 -19.66 8.35
C GLY A 26 5.87 -18.29 7.78
N GLU A 27 6.83 -18.25 6.83
CA GLU A 27 7.23 -17.02 6.11
C GLU A 27 6.11 -16.59 5.14
N GLN A 28 5.13 -15.82 5.62
CA GLN A 28 4.12 -15.21 4.73
C GLN A 28 4.76 -14.09 3.91
N SER A 29 4.56 -14.14 2.59
CA SER A 29 4.94 -13.06 1.70
C SER A 29 3.90 -11.95 1.70
N TRP A 30 4.35 -10.71 1.95
CA TRP A 30 3.50 -9.53 1.96
C TRP A 30 3.67 -8.71 0.70
N GLY A 31 2.55 -8.25 0.12
CA GLY A 31 2.53 -7.28 -0.96
C GLY A 31 2.00 -5.93 -0.48
N LEU A 32 2.38 -4.88 -1.20
CA LEU A 32 1.96 -3.52 -0.95
C LEU A 32 1.41 -2.86 -2.22
N VAL A 33 0.25 -2.23 -2.09
CA VAL A 33 -0.41 -1.43 -3.12
C VAL A 33 -0.95 -0.14 -2.50
N PHE A 34 -1.28 0.83 -3.36
CA PHE A 34 -1.71 2.16 -2.94
C PHE A 34 -2.98 2.56 -3.67
N CYS A 35 -3.85 3.32 -2.99
CA CYS A 35 -5.07 3.84 -3.59
C CYS A 35 -5.48 5.22 -3.06
N GLY A 36 -6.44 5.84 -3.76
CA GLY A 36 -7.21 6.98 -3.26
C GLY A 36 -8.42 6.61 -2.38
N GLY A 37 -9.22 7.60 -1.99
CA GLY A 37 -10.49 7.39 -1.26
C GLY A 37 -11.58 6.69 -2.11
N VAL A 38 -11.43 6.72 -3.44
CA VAL A 38 -12.23 5.98 -4.42
C VAL A 38 -11.26 5.26 -5.35
N PRO A 39 -11.08 3.93 -5.24
CA PRO A 39 -10.12 3.20 -6.06
C PRO A 39 -10.47 3.26 -7.54
N THR A 40 -9.49 3.63 -8.35
CA THR A 40 -9.59 3.61 -9.82
C THR A 40 -9.50 2.18 -10.36
N ALA A 41 -9.95 1.97 -11.59
CA ALA A 41 -9.83 0.67 -12.26
C ALA A 41 -8.38 0.18 -12.33
N SER A 42 -7.43 1.09 -12.54
CA SER A 42 -6.00 0.79 -12.60
C SER A 42 -5.42 0.37 -11.24
N GLU A 43 -5.88 0.99 -10.14
CA GLU A 43 -5.49 0.59 -8.78
C GLU A 43 -6.08 -0.78 -8.42
N LEU A 44 -7.34 -1.04 -8.76
CA LEU A 44 -7.97 -2.35 -8.56
C LEU A 44 -7.25 -3.45 -9.36
N MET A 45 -6.76 -3.15 -10.56
CA MET A 45 -5.97 -4.09 -11.34
C MET A 45 -4.61 -4.38 -10.68
N ALA A 46 -3.95 -3.37 -10.12
CA ALA A 46 -2.71 -3.57 -9.34
C ALA A 46 -2.94 -4.44 -8.10
N MET A 47 -4.05 -4.24 -7.38
CA MET A 47 -4.42 -5.08 -6.25
C MET A 47 -4.60 -6.55 -6.66
N ARG A 48 -5.38 -6.80 -7.71
CA ARG A 48 -5.65 -8.16 -8.20
C ARG A 48 -4.38 -8.85 -8.72
N GLU A 49 -3.47 -8.10 -9.31
CA GLU A 49 -2.19 -8.66 -9.75
C GLU A 49 -1.29 -8.98 -8.55
N ALA A 50 -1.20 -8.07 -7.56
CA ALA A 50 -0.44 -8.30 -6.35
C ALA A 50 -0.94 -9.54 -5.61
N SER A 51 -2.26 -9.67 -5.42
CA SER A 51 -2.87 -10.78 -4.66
C SER A 51 -2.68 -12.16 -5.29
N ARG A 52 -2.18 -12.25 -6.53
CA ARG A 52 -1.81 -13.53 -7.18
C ARG A 52 -0.36 -13.92 -6.94
N LEU A 53 0.46 -12.99 -6.47
CA LEU A 53 1.92 -13.11 -6.39
C LEU A 53 2.44 -13.14 -4.96
N VAL A 54 1.60 -12.82 -3.98
CA VAL A 54 1.92 -12.80 -2.55
C VAL A 54 0.82 -13.50 -1.75
N ASP A 55 1.13 -13.93 -0.54
CA ASP A 55 0.17 -14.60 0.36
C ASP A 55 -0.81 -13.62 0.99
N ARG A 56 -0.35 -12.39 1.25
CA ARG A 56 -1.13 -11.33 1.89
C ARG A 56 -0.88 -9.97 1.25
N LEU A 57 -1.94 -9.17 1.15
CA LEU A 57 -1.89 -7.86 0.52
C LEU A 57 -2.32 -6.74 1.46
N VAL A 58 -1.44 -5.75 1.63
CA VAL A 58 -1.75 -4.48 2.30
C VAL A 58 -2.04 -3.41 1.25
N CYS A 59 -3.20 -2.76 1.37
CA CYS A 59 -3.52 -1.56 0.61
C CYS A 59 -3.37 -0.32 1.50
N VAL A 60 -2.57 0.65 1.07
CA VAL A 60 -2.41 1.92 1.77
C VAL A 60 -3.19 3.00 1.04
N ARG A 61 -4.07 3.66 1.77
CA ARG A 61 -4.73 4.86 1.26
C ARG A 61 -3.75 6.03 1.32
N LEU A 62 -3.09 6.29 0.20
CA LEU A 62 -2.04 7.31 0.08
C LEU A 62 -2.55 8.60 -0.58
N PHE A 63 -3.52 8.48 -1.49
CA PHE A 63 -4.02 9.59 -2.30
C PHE A 63 -5.40 10.06 -1.86
N ASP A 64 -5.81 11.25 -2.29
CA ASP A 64 -7.14 11.82 -2.06
C ASP A 64 -7.60 11.68 -0.60
N ARG A 65 -6.71 11.94 0.37
CA ARG A 65 -6.94 11.63 1.80
C ARG A 65 -8.03 12.51 2.42
N GLU A 66 -8.20 13.70 1.88
CA GLU A 66 -9.27 14.65 2.19
C GLU A 66 -10.65 14.24 1.66
N ARG A 67 -10.71 13.33 0.68
CA ARG A 67 -12.00 12.82 0.17
C ARG A 67 -12.64 11.84 1.16
N PRO A 68 -13.97 11.77 1.26
CA PRO A 68 -14.60 10.69 2.00
C PRO A 68 -14.31 9.34 1.32
N VAL A 69 -14.15 8.30 2.14
CA VAL A 69 -14.04 6.92 1.66
C VAL A 69 -15.38 6.52 1.03
N ALA A 70 -15.33 5.89 -0.15
CA ALA A 70 -16.54 5.40 -0.82
C ALA A 70 -17.35 4.43 0.07
N PRO A 71 -18.69 4.35 -0.09
CA PRO A 71 -19.46 3.26 0.49
C PRO A 71 -18.88 1.90 0.07
N GLN A 72 -18.83 0.93 0.99
CA GLN A 72 -18.33 -0.44 0.73
C GLN A 72 -16.87 -0.50 0.26
N PHE A 73 -16.07 0.54 0.53
CA PHE A 73 -14.67 0.60 0.11
C PHE A 73 -13.86 -0.62 0.53
N ASP A 74 -14.01 -1.06 1.77
CA ASP A 74 -13.42 -2.26 2.33
C ASP A 74 -13.89 -3.55 1.63
N GLU A 75 -15.17 -3.68 1.28
CA GLU A 75 -15.69 -4.80 0.49
C GLU A 75 -15.12 -4.81 -0.94
N VAL A 76 -15.02 -3.63 -1.57
CA VAL A 76 -14.44 -3.47 -2.92
C VAL A 76 -12.96 -3.86 -2.91
N LEU A 77 -12.19 -3.38 -1.93
CA LEU A 77 -10.79 -3.73 -1.78
C LEU A 77 -10.62 -5.22 -1.47
N ARG A 78 -11.50 -5.80 -0.64
CA ARG A 78 -11.49 -7.25 -0.36
C ARG A 78 -11.75 -8.06 -1.62
N GLY A 79 -12.72 -7.66 -2.45
CA GLY A 79 -13.00 -8.27 -3.75
C GLY A 79 -11.85 -8.15 -4.75
N ALA A 80 -10.90 -7.23 -4.52
CA ALA A 80 -9.66 -7.11 -5.27
C ALA A 80 -8.48 -7.89 -4.68
N GLY A 81 -8.70 -8.64 -3.59
CA GLY A 81 -7.69 -9.48 -2.95
C GLY A 81 -6.92 -8.80 -1.82
N VAL A 82 -7.36 -7.63 -1.33
CA VAL A 82 -6.73 -6.96 -0.19
C VAL A 82 -7.15 -7.64 1.12
N ASP A 83 -6.18 -7.86 2.01
CA ASP A 83 -6.41 -8.41 3.35
C ASP A 83 -6.48 -7.33 4.42
N LEU A 84 -5.59 -6.34 4.33
CA LEU A 84 -5.44 -5.26 5.28
C LEU A 84 -5.45 -3.90 4.57
N VAL A 85 -6.28 -2.99 5.05
CA VAL A 85 -6.35 -1.62 4.54
C VAL A 85 -5.82 -0.67 5.61
N TRP A 86 -4.77 0.06 5.26
CA TRP A 86 -4.27 1.13 6.12
C TRP A 86 -4.75 2.49 5.63
N VAL A 87 -5.55 3.16 6.46
CA VAL A 87 -6.06 4.52 6.25
C VAL A 87 -5.38 5.45 7.26
N PRO A 88 -4.16 5.92 6.99
CA PRO A 88 -3.44 6.77 7.92
C PRO A 88 -4.20 8.07 8.18
N LYS A 89 -4.48 8.37 9.45
CA LYS A 89 -5.10 9.65 9.85
C LYS A 89 -4.10 10.79 9.93
N ASP A 90 -2.89 10.48 10.40
CA ASP A 90 -1.81 11.43 10.61
C ASP A 90 -0.46 10.77 10.26
N VAL A 91 0.53 11.59 9.91
CA VAL A 91 1.93 11.15 9.86
C VAL A 91 2.52 11.21 11.27
N ASP A 92 2.58 10.04 11.90
CA ASP A 92 3.24 9.90 13.20
C ASP A 92 4.77 9.96 13.04
N GLY A 93 5.41 10.94 13.69
CA GLY A 93 6.86 10.99 13.87
C GLY A 93 7.51 12.31 13.48
N PRO A 94 8.74 12.59 13.99
CA PRO A 94 9.41 13.88 13.78
C PRO A 94 10.08 14.01 12.40
N ALA A 95 10.24 12.92 11.65
CA ALA A 95 10.98 12.91 10.40
C ALA A 95 10.03 13.04 9.21
N ARG A 96 10.09 14.18 8.55
CA ARG A 96 9.54 14.37 7.21
C ARG A 96 10.56 13.91 6.20
N VAL A 97 10.15 13.05 5.28
CA VAL A 97 11.02 12.47 4.26
C VAL A 97 10.71 13.13 2.94
N ASP A 98 11.77 13.50 2.21
CA ASP A 98 11.67 13.86 0.81
C ASP A 98 12.20 12.71 -0.04
N LEU A 99 11.35 12.21 -0.94
CA LEU A 99 11.70 11.18 -1.92
C LEU A 99 11.95 11.79 -3.31
N GLY A 100 12.06 13.11 -3.44
CA GLY A 100 12.29 13.81 -4.71
C GLY A 100 11.12 13.68 -5.70
N VAL A 101 9.90 13.61 -5.17
CA VAL A 101 8.65 13.46 -5.95
C VAL A 101 7.61 14.44 -5.42
N ASP A 102 7.53 15.59 -6.10
CA ASP A 102 6.69 16.72 -5.68
C ASP A 102 5.21 16.34 -5.52
N GLU A 103 4.68 15.44 -6.36
CA GLU A 103 3.25 15.10 -6.33
C GLU A 103 2.84 14.30 -5.08
N LEU A 104 3.80 13.65 -4.39
CA LEU A 104 3.53 12.98 -3.12
C LEU A 104 3.60 13.95 -1.92
N GLY A 105 4.40 14.99 -2.03
CA GLY A 105 4.78 15.86 -0.92
C GLY A 105 5.52 15.11 0.21
N GLU A 106 6.00 15.86 1.20
CA GLU A 106 6.70 15.29 2.37
C GLU A 106 5.83 14.28 3.14
N GLU A 107 4.53 14.55 3.23
CA GLU A 107 3.61 13.72 3.99
C GLU A 107 3.36 12.37 3.30
N GLY A 108 3.06 12.38 2.00
CA GLY A 108 2.88 11.16 1.22
C GLY A 108 4.18 10.36 1.12
N ALA A 109 5.32 11.02 0.95
CA ALA A 109 6.62 10.38 0.97
C ALA A 109 6.91 9.68 2.31
N THR A 110 6.57 10.32 3.43
CA THR A 110 6.73 9.73 4.76
C THR A 110 5.82 8.52 4.96
N LEU A 111 4.54 8.61 4.56
CA LEU A 111 3.60 7.49 4.63
C LEU A 111 4.03 6.31 3.76
N LEU A 112 4.53 6.59 2.55
CA LEU A 112 5.05 5.57 1.65
C LEU A 112 6.23 4.83 2.29
N LEU A 113 7.21 5.56 2.84
CA LEU A 113 8.35 4.95 3.51
C LEU A 113 7.90 4.15 4.75
N GLN A 114 7.00 4.70 5.57
CA GLN A 114 6.44 3.99 6.73
C GLN A 114 5.76 2.69 6.32
N ALA A 115 4.96 2.71 5.24
CA ALA A 115 4.32 1.51 4.72
C ALA A 115 5.35 0.45 4.35
N VAL A 116 6.39 0.83 3.60
CA VAL A 116 7.47 -0.10 3.20
C VAL A 116 8.19 -0.67 4.42
N MET A 117 8.57 0.17 5.39
CA MET A 117 9.35 -0.26 6.56
C MET A 117 8.54 -1.06 7.58
N HIS A 118 7.22 -0.87 7.65
CA HIS A 118 6.36 -1.62 8.56
C HIS A 118 5.83 -2.92 7.96
N VAL A 119 5.46 -2.90 6.68
CA VAL A 119 4.96 -4.09 5.98
C VAL A 119 6.12 -5.01 5.56
N MET A 120 7.30 -4.45 5.30
CA MET A 120 8.45 -5.18 4.74
C MET A 120 8.02 -6.02 3.53
N PRO A 121 7.42 -5.40 2.50
CA PRO A 121 6.79 -6.14 1.42
C PRO A 121 7.84 -6.86 0.56
N LEU A 122 7.52 -8.08 0.10
CA LEU A 122 8.27 -8.74 -0.98
C LEU A 122 8.02 -8.04 -2.32
N LEU A 123 6.80 -7.53 -2.52
CA LEU A 123 6.34 -6.97 -3.78
C LEU A 123 5.58 -5.67 -3.57
N VAL A 124 5.94 -4.64 -4.34
CA VAL A 124 5.16 -3.42 -4.52
C VAL A 124 4.61 -3.39 -5.93
N VAL A 125 3.30 -3.29 -6.09
CA VAL A 125 2.65 -3.21 -7.42
C VAL A 125 2.07 -1.82 -7.62
N VAL A 126 2.48 -1.16 -8.70
CA VAL A 126 2.08 0.21 -9.02
C VAL A 126 1.40 0.26 -10.39
N PRO A 127 0.26 0.93 -10.53
CA PRO A 127 -0.32 1.21 -11.84
C PRO A 127 0.61 2.02 -12.75
N ARG A 128 0.57 1.78 -14.07
CA ARG A 128 1.46 2.45 -15.05
C ARG A 128 1.29 3.96 -15.10
N ASN A 129 0.09 4.46 -14.82
CA ASN A 129 -0.22 5.89 -14.69
C ASN A 129 0.32 6.51 -13.39
N GLY A 130 0.75 5.70 -12.41
CA GLY A 130 1.32 6.13 -11.13
C GLY A 130 2.82 6.45 -11.21
N LEU A 131 3.27 7.23 -12.20
CA LEU A 131 4.70 7.49 -12.44
C LEU A 131 5.43 8.09 -11.23
N SER A 132 4.79 8.99 -10.50
CA SER A 132 5.32 9.59 -9.27
C SER A 132 5.59 8.52 -8.20
N LEU A 133 4.67 7.57 -8.04
CA LEU A 133 4.84 6.47 -7.09
C LEU A 133 5.94 5.49 -7.54
N VAL A 134 6.04 5.20 -8.85
CA VAL A 134 7.15 4.41 -9.41
C VAL A 134 8.50 5.08 -9.11
N ARG A 135 8.61 6.40 -9.30
CA ARG A 135 9.84 7.15 -8.98
C ARG A 135 10.16 7.10 -7.49
N ALA A 136 9.16 7.31 -6.63
CA ALA A 136 9.35 7.27 -5.20
C ALA A 136 9.81 5.88 -4.71
N CYS A 137 9.19 4.80 -5.21
CA CYS A 137 9.63 3.43 -4.91
C CYS A 137 11.07 3.17 -5.36
N ARG A 138 11.47 3.65 -6.54
CA ARG A 138 12.85 3.53 -7.02
C ARG A 138 13.83 4.31 -6.15
N ASN A 139 13.45 5.49 -5.66
CA ASN A 139 14.30 6.30 -4.78
C ASN A 139 14.46 5.65 -3.40
N ILE A 140 13.41 4.96 -2.90
CA ILE A 140 13.52 4.10 -1.72
C ILE A 140 14.49 2.95 -1.99
N GLN A 141 14.36 2.24 -3.11
CA GLN A 141 15.28 1.14 -3.46
C GLN A 141 16.73 1.61 -3.61
N ALA A 142 16.95 2.79 -4.20
CA ALA A 142 18.29 3.38 -4.32
C ALA A 142 18.91 3.72 -2.95
N SER A 143 18.08 4.01 -1.94
CA SER A 143 18.54 4.41 -0.60
C SER A 143 18.70 3.23 0.36
N PHE A 144 17.87 2.18 0.22
CA PHE A 144 17.79 1.05 1.15
C PHE A 144 18.11 -0.30 0.50
N GLY A 145 18.54 -0.31 -0.77
CA GLY A 145 18.78 -1.52 -1.55
C GLY A 145 17.51 -2.14 -2.11
N ASP A 146 17.62 -3.35 -2.66
CA ASP A 146 16.50 -4.13 -3.22
C ASP A 146 15.58 -4.70 -2.13
N SER A 147 15.04 -3.85 -1.27
CA SER A 147 14.19 -4.20 -0.12
C SER A 147 12.84 -4.79 -0.52
N PHE A 148 12.43 -4.63 -1.78
CA PHE A 148 11.23 -5.22 -2.38
C PHE A 148 11.38 -5.29 -3.90
N SER A 149 10.60 -6.15 -4.56
CA SER A 149 10.42 -6.14 -6.01
C SER A 149 9.39 -5.11 -6.43
N LEU A 150 9.66 -4.31 -7.47
CA LEU A 150 8.71 -3.32 -8.00
C LEU A 150 8.10 -3.81 -9.32
N ARG A 151 6.77 -3.97 -9.37
CA ARG A 151 6.04 -4.36 -10.59
C ARG A 151 5.12 -3.24 -11.04
N ILE A 152 5.17 -2.92 -12.33
CA ILE A 152 4.33 -1.89 -12.95
C ILE A 152 3.28 -2.59 -13.81
N VAL A 153 2.00 -2.27 -13.60
CA VAL A 153 0.88 -2.91 -14.32
C VAL A 153 0.04 -1.90 -15.08
N GLY A 154 -0.39 -2.24 -16.30
CA GLY A 154 -1.12 -1.36 -17.20
C GLY A 154 -1.32 -2.02 -18.54
N GLU A 155 -2.36 -1.63 -19.28
CA GLU A 155 -2.50 -2.08 -20.67
C GLU A 155 -1.29 -1.65 -21.50
N SER A 156 -0.85 -2.54 -22.39
CA SER A 156 0.07 -2.18 -23.46
C SER A 156 -0.78 -1.56 -24.55
N SER A 157 -0.62 -0.26 -24.77
CA SER A 157 -1.17 0.41 -25.94
C SER A 157 -0.69 -0.25 -27.23
#